data_AF-A0A1X0QJW3-F1
#
_entry.id   AF-A0A1X0QJW3-F1
#
_cell.length_a   1.000
_cell.length_b   1.000
_cell.length_c   1.000
_cell.angle_alpha   90.00
_cell.angle_beta   90.00
_cell.angle_gamma   90.00
#
_symmetry.space_group_name_H-M   'P 1'
#
loop_
_entity.id
_entity.type
_entity.pdbx_description
1 polymer ?
#
loop_
_entity_poly.entity_id
_entity_poly.type
_entity_poly.pdbx_seq_one_letter_code
_entity_poly.pdbx_strand_id
1 'polypeptide(L)'
;MLSKDVKFEWSKKEDNIIFKIWEELKTMKIYFPDYSKEFDLYTDASDYVIGGILLQENRIVKIFSHKLSHYQRKYNIMEKELLAIILSLKDFRNIILCYKIKLHTDNKNITYLGKGDTKRLQR
;
A
#
# COMPACT_ATOMS: atom_id res chain seq x y z
N MET A 1 -2.22 -11.01 -22.62
CA MET A 1 -2.29 -9.53 -22.64
C MET A 1 -3.66 -9.14 -23.18
N LEU A 2 -4.40 -8.32 -22.44
CA LEU A 2 -5.72 -7.81 -22.87
C LEU A 2 -5.48 -6.69 -23.88
N SER A 3 -5.87 -6.89 -25.14
CA SER A 3 -5.85 -5.87 -26.18
C SER A 3 -7.19 -5.13 -26.17
N LYS A 4 -7.16 -3.78 -26.27
CA LYS A 4 -8.37 -2.94 -26.23
C LYS A 4 -9.40 -3.30 -27.32
N ASP A 5 -8.95 -3.89 -28.42
CA ASP A 5 -9.75 -4.19 -29.60
C ASP A 5 -10.31 -5.63 -29.65
N VAL A 6 -10.02 -6.45 -28.63
CA VAL A 6 -10.54 -7.83 -28.55
C VAL A 6 -11.60 -7.90 -27.47
N LYS A 7 -12.82 -8.35 -27.84
CA LYS A 7 -13.87 -8.64 -26.86
C LYS A 7 -13.37 -9.75 -25.94
N PHE A 8 -13.26 -9.45 -24.66
CA PHE A 8 -12.94 -10.43 -23.65
C PHE A 8 -14.17 -11.30 -23.38
N GLU A 9 -14.08 -12.58 -23.70
CA GLU A 9 -15.12 -13.55 -23.39
C GLU A 9 -14.84 -14.19 -22.02
N TRP A 10 -15.69 -13.89 -21.05
CA TRP A 10 -15.63 -14.49 -19.73
C TRP A 10 -16.15 -15.93 -19.80
N SER A 11 -15.28 -16.93 -19.61
CA SER A 11 -15.67 -18.34 -19.63
C SER A 11 -15.61 -18.97 -18.23
N LYS A 12 -16.13 -20.19 -18.11
CA LYS A 12 -16.07 -20.98 -16.87
C LYS A 12 -14.63 -21.28 -16.41
N LYS A 13 -13.64 -21.20 -17.31
CA LYS A 13 -12.23 -21.39 -16.95
C LYS A 13 -11.72 -20.21 -16.11
N GLU A 14 -12.05 -18.99 -16.51
CA GLU A 14 -11.69 -17.77 -15.77
C GLU A 14 -12.38 -17.73 -14.40
N ASP A 15 -13.66 -18.16 -14.33
CA ASP A 15 -14.38 -18.31 -13.05
C ASP A 15 -13.64 -19.22 -12.08
N ASN A 16 -13.21 -20.40 -12.55
CA ASN A 16 -12.48 -21.35 -11.71
C ASN A 16 -11.13 -20.81 -11.24
N ILE A 17 -10.42 -20.06 -12.08
CA ILE A 17 -9.14 -19.42 -11.72
C ILE A 17 -9.37 -18.38 -10.63
N ILE A 18 -10.36 -17.50 -10.82
CA ILE A 18 -10.69 -16.46 -9.85
C ILE A 18 -11.14 -17.09 -8.54
N PHE A 19 -12.01 -18.10 -8.59
CA PHE A 19 -12.45 -18.82 -7.40
C PHE A 19 -11.27 -19.42 -6.63
N LYS A 20 -10.30 -20.02 -7.33
CA LYS A 20 -9.08 -20.55 -6.70
C LYS A 20 -8.27 -19.47 -6.00
N ILE A 21 -8.10 -18.30 -6.64
CA ILE A 21 -7.41 -17.15 -6.04
C ILE A 21 -8.15 -16.67 -4.79
N TRP A 22 -9.48 -16.61 -4.84
CA TRP A 22 -10.30 -16.23 -3.69
C TRP A 22 -10.14 -17.21 -2.52
N GLU A 23 -10.12 -18.51 -2.78
CA GLU A 23 -9.89 -19.52 -1.74
C GLU A 23 -8.49 -19.39 -1.14
N GLU A 24 -7.45 -19.19 -1.97
CA GLU A 24 -6.09 -18.93 -1.47
C GLU A 24 -6.04 -17.67 -0.59
N LEU A 25 -6.68 -16.58 -1.01
CA LEU A 25 -6.77 -15.34 -0.23
C LEU A 25 -7.52 -15.52 1.09
N LYS A 26 -8.61 -16.30 1.12
CA LYS A 26 -9.33 -16.60 2.37
C LYS A 26 -8.47 -17.37 3.37
N THR A 27 -7.58 -18.23 2.89
CA THR A 27 -6.67 -18.99 3.74
C THR A 27 -5.46 -18.18 4.22
N MET A 28 -5.33 -16.93 3.80
CA MET A 28 -4.20 -16.08 4.17
C MET A 28 -4.19 -15.83 5.68
N LYS A 29 -3.08 -16.20 6.32
CA LYS A 29 -2.90 -16.08 7.77
C LYS A 29 -2.17 -14.79 8.11
N ILE A 30 -2.66 -14.12 9.15
CA ILE A 30 -1.96 -13.02 9.81
C ILE A 30 -1.10 -13.63 10.92
N TYR A 31 0.16 -13.19 11.00
CA TYR A 31 1.14 -13.69 11.95
C TYR A 31 1.36 -12.69 13.09
N PHE A 32 1.72 -13.22 14.26
CA PHE A 32 2.13 -12.39 15.38
C PHE A 32 3.46 -11.69 15.08
N PRO A 33 3.61 -10.41 15.47
CA PRO A 33 4.85 -9.67 15.29
C PRO A 33 5.97 -10.24 16.16
N ASP A 34 7.17 -10.32 15.61
CA ASP A 34 8.40 -10.57 16.37
C ASP A 34 9.17 -9.26 16.56
N TYR A 35 9.14 -8.73 17.77
CA TYR A 35 9.75 -7.44 18.09
C TYR A 35 11.29 -7.44 18.03
N SER A 36 11.92 -8.60 17.84
CA SER A 36 13.37 -8.73 17.73
C SER A 36 13.89 -8.43 16.32
N LYS A 37 13.02 -8.39 15.31
CA LYS A 37 13.40 -8.18 13.91
C LYS A 37 12.76 -6.91 13.35
N GLU A 38 13.28 -6.47 12.21
CA GLU A 38 12.78 -5.28 11.52
C GLU A 38 11.44 -5.57 10.82
N PHE A 39 10.62 -4.53 10.71
CA PHE A 39 9.36 -4.57 9.97
C PHE A 39 9.53 -3.97 8.58
N ASP A 40 8.95 -4.59 7.56
CA ASP A 40 8.83 -4.01 6.22
C ASP A 40 7.42 -3.42 6.05
N LEU A 41 7.34 -2.13 5.79
CA LEU A 41 6.10 -1.43 5.53
C LEU A 41 6.03 -1.09 4.04
N TYR A 42 5.05 -1.65 3.35
CA TYR A 42 4.72 -1.30 1.97
C TYR A 42 3.49 -0.41 1.95
N THR A 43 3.55 0.68 1.21
CA THR A 43 2.42 1.62 1.06
C THR A 43 2.18 1.92 -0.40
N ASP A 44 0.92 2.08 -0.75
CA ASP A 44 0.49 2.40 -2.11
C ASP A 44 -0.74 3.33 -2.06
N ALA A 45 -0.80 4.30 -2.97
CA ALA A 45 -1.94 5.19 -3.11
C ALA A 45 -2.54 5.12 -4.51
N SER A 46 -3.82 4.75 -4.58
CA SER A 46 -4.63 4.93 -5.77
C SER A 46 -5.42 6.24 -5.73
N ASP A 47 -6.11 6.56 -6.82
CA ASP A 47 -6.99 7.72 -6.87
C ASP A 47 -8.19 7.66 -5.91
N TYR A 48 -8.54 6.48 -5.43
CA TYR A 48 -9.76 6.26 -4.63
C TYR A 48 -9.50 5.74 -3.23
N VAL A 49 -8.44 4.95 -3.06
CA VAL A 49 -8.12 4.18 -1.86
C VAL A 49 -6.62 4.19 -1.66
N ILE A 50 -6.20 4.26 -0.41
CA ILE A 50 -4.82 4.06 0.01
C ILE A 50 -4.70 2.75 0.77
N GLY A 51 -3.53 2.13 0.71
CA GLY A 51 -3.25 0.86 1.35
C GLY A 51 -1.89 0.83 2.01
N GLY A 52 -1.78 -0.03 3.01
CA GLY A 52 -0.52 -0.35 3.67
C GLY A 52 -0.47 -1.81 4.06
N ILE A 53 0.68 -2.46 3.88
CA ILE A 53 0.92 -3.83 4.33
C ILE A 53 2.16 -3.83 5.21
N LEU A 54 2.01 -4.34 6.43
CA LEU A 54 3.10 -4.59 7.35
C LEU A 54 3.52 -6.06 7.23
N LEU A 55 4.75 -6.25 6.77
CA LEU A 55 5.38 -7.55 6.56
C LEU A 55 6.56 -7.75 7.53
N GLN A 56 6.84 -9.01 7.79
CA GLN A 56 8.03 -9.43 8.51
C GLN A 56 8.48 -10.79 7.98
N GLU A 57 9.70 -10.89 7.45
CA GLU A 57 10.22 -12.13 6.83
C GLU A 57 9.22 -12.78 5.83
N ASN A 58 8.64 -11.95 4.95
CA ASN A 58 7.60 -12.33 3.98
C ASN A 58 6.27 -12.83 4.59
N ARG A 59 6.04 -12.60 5.89
CA ARG A 59 4.77 -12.92 6.57
C ARG A 59 3.99 -11.65 6.86
N ILE A 60 2.68 -11.71 6.68
CA ILE A 60 1.79 -10.57 6.88
C ILE A 60 1.46 -10.45 8.35
N VAL A 61 1.82 -9.31 8.94
CA VAL A 61 1.54 -8.96 10.34
C VAL A 61 0.26 -8.13 10.42
N LYS A 62 0.07 -7.19 9.49
CA LYS A 62 -1.15 -6.38 9.43
C LYS A 62 -1.37 -5.80 8.05
N ILE A 63 -2.64 -5.60 7.69
CA ILE A 63 -3.07 -4.95 6.45
C ILE A 63 -3.92 -3.74 6.82
N PHE A 64 -3.73 -2.65 6.09
CA PHE A 64 -4.49 -1.42 6.22
C PHE A 64 -5.02 -1.00 4.85
N SER A 65 -6.26 -0.52 4.82
CA SER A 65 -6.85 0.10 3.64
C SER A 65 -7.80 1.21 4.08
N HIS A 66 -7.76 2.34 3.39
CA HIS A 66 -8.61 3.48 3.69
C HIS A 66 -9.10 4.17 2.41
N LYS A 67 -10.40 4.41 2.34
CA LYS A 67 -11.03 5.08 1.20
C LYS A 67 -10.86 6.59 1.33
N LEU A 68 -10.31 7.22 0.29
CA LEU A 68 -10.11 8.66 0.25
C LEU A 68 -11.44 9.41 0.17
N SER A 69 -11.58 10.45 0.99
CA SER A 69 -12.69 11.41 0.94
C SER A 69 -12.66 12.27 -0.32
N HIS A 70 -13.77 12.95 -0.64
CA HIS A 70 -13.87 13.80 -1.82
C HIS A 70 -12.74 14.85 -1.92
N TYR A 71 -12.32 15.41 -0.80
CA TYR A 71 -11.24 16.39 -0.75
C TYR A 71 -9.86 15.75 -0.93
N GLN A 72 -9.61 14.61 -0.27
CA GLN A 72 -8.32 13.91 -0.37
C GLN A 72 -8.06 13.34 -1.77
N ARG A 73 -9.11 13.02 -2.53
CA ARG A 73 -8.96 12.59 -3.93
C ARG A 73 -8.40 13.67 -4.85
N LYS A 74 -8.55 14.95 -4.48
CA LYS A 74 -8.04 16.09 -5.25
C LYS A 74 -6.57 16.40 -4.97
N TYR A 75 -5.95 15.69 -4.01
CA TYR A 75 -4.53 15.83 -3.72
C TYR A 75 -3.68 15.35 -4.90
N ASN A 76 -2.49 15.94 -5.01
CA ASN A 76 -1.51 15.49 -5.99
C ASN A 76 -1.03 14.07 -5.65
N ILE A 77 -0.49 13.35 -6.63
CA ILE A 77 0.01 11.97 -6.46
C ILE A 77 1.00 11.88 -5.29
N MET A 78 1.93 12.84 -5.21
CA MET A 78 2.87 13.03 -4.10
C MET A 78 2.20 13.07 -2.72
N GLU A 79 1.15 13.87 -2.60
CA GLU A 79 0.44 14.09 -1.34
C GLU A 79 -0.39 12.85 -0.96
N LYS A 80 -0.96 12.15 -1.94
CA LYS A 80 -1.68 10.89 -1.73
C LYS A 80 -0.73 9.79 -1.22
N GLU A 81 0.43 9.65 -1.83
CA GLU A 81 1.48 8.71 -1.41
C GLU A 81 1.96 9.02 0.03
N LEU A 82 2.23 10.28 0.33
CA LEU A 82 2.60 10.69 1.68
C LEU A 82 1.47 10.43 2.69
N LEU A 83 0.22 10.67 2.29
CA LEU A 83 -0.95 10.39 3.12
C LEU A 83 -1.11 8.88 3.39
N ALA A 84 -0.81 8.02 2.40
CA ALA A 84 -0.81 6.56 2.57
C ALA A 84 0.20 6.13 3.64
N ILE A 85 1.41 6.71 3.63
CA ILE A 85 2.45 6.47 4.65
C ILE A 85 1.95 6.89 6.03
N ILE A 86 1.48 8.13 6.17
CA ILE A 86 1.04 8.68 7.46
C ILE A 86 -0.11 7.86 8.05
N LEU A 87 -1.11 7.51 7.24
CA LEU A 87 -2.28 6.78 7.72
C LEU A 87 -1.93 5.32 8.05
N SER A 88 -1.06 4.68 7.27
CA SER A 88 -0.55 3.34 7.60
C SER A 88 0.22 3.33 8.92
N LEU A 89 1.12 4.30 9.13
CA LEU A 89 1.87 4.42 10.39
C LEU A 89 0.95 4.69 11.59
N LYS A 90 -0.10 5.49 11.42
CA LYS A 90 -1.10 5.74 12.47
C LYS A 90 -1.85 4.47 12.85
N ASP A 91 -2.29 3.68 11.86
CA ASP A 91 -3.01 2.43 12.10
C ASP A 91 -2.10 1.35 12.72
N PHE A 92 -0.83 1.32 12.31
CA PHE A 92 0.15 0.35 12.76
C PHE A 92 0.87 0.75 14.05
N ARG A 93 0.60 1.95 14.59
CA ARG A 93 1.25 2.51 15.78
C ARG A 93 1.34 1.52 16.94
N ASN A 94 0.29 0.77 17.21
CA ASN A 94 0.28 -0.17 18.34
C ASN A 94 1.27 -1.34 18.19
N ILE A 95 1.76 -1.61 16.98
CA ILE A 95 2.70 -2.70 16.68
C ILE A 95 4.12 -2.15 16.50
N ILE A 96 4.28 -1.08 15.73
CA ILE A 96 5.59 -0.64 15.23
C ILE A 96 6.23 0.48 16.06
N LEU A 97 5.50 1.07 17.02
CA LEU A 97 6.02 2.17 17.81
C LEU A 97 7.28 1.74 18.58
N CYS A 98 8.33 2.56 18.50
CA CYS A 98 9.66 2.30 19.09
C CYS A 98 10.47 1.17 18.44
N TYR A 99 10.03 0.60 17.31
CA TYR A 99 10.78 -0.39 16.54
C TYR A 99 11.30 0.18 15.22
N LYS A 100 12.31 -0.50 14.66
CA LYS A 100 12.84 -0.16 13.33
C LYS A 100 11.89 -0.65 12.24
N ILE A 101 11.63 0.24 11.28
CA ILE A 101 10.74 -0.03 10.15
C ILE A 101 11.46 0.38 8.88
N LYS A 102 11.41 -0.49 7.88
CA LYS A 102 11.84 -0.23 6.52
C LYS A 102 10.63 0.10 5.67
N LEU A 103 10.52 1.34 5.24
CA LEU A 103 9.42 1.81 4.41
C LEU A 103 9.74 1.63 2.92
N HIS A 104 8.81 1.06 2.17
CA HIS A 104 8.86 0.89 0.73
C HIS A 104 7.69 1.67 0.10
N THR A 105 8.02 2.62 -0.76
CA THR A 105 7.09 3.43 -1.57
C THR A 105 7.64 3.50 -2.99
N ASP A 106 6.75 3.55 -3.98
CA ASP A 106 7.09 3.71 -5.39
C ASP A 106 7.53 5.14 -5.72
N ASN A 107 7.25 6.09 -4.82
CA ASN A 107 7.49 7.50 -5.04
C ASN A 107 8.87 7.95 -4.54
N LYS A 108 9.83 7.99 -5.47
CA LYS A 108 11.21 8.46 -5.23
C LYS A 108 11.28 9.88 -4.66
N ASN A 109 10.33 10.74 -4.95
CA ASN A 109 10.38 12.13 -4.45
C ASN A 109 10.15 12.20 -2.93
N ILE A 110 9.53 11.17 -2.33
CA ILE A 110 9.32 11.08 -0.87
C ILE A 110 10.58 10.57 -0.16
N THR A 111 11.44 9.83 -0.86
CA THR A 111 12.70 9.32 -0.29
C THR A 111 13.78 10.39 -0.20
N TYR A 112 13.66 11.47 -0.99
CA TYR A 112 14.51 12.65 -0.87
C TYR A 112 13.97 13.63 0.18
N LEU A 113 14.31 13.41 1.45
CA LEU A 113 14.34 14.50 2.44
C LEU A 113 15.55 15.40 2.14
N GLY A 114 15.45 16.21 1.10
CA GLY A 114 16.47 17.19 0.75
C GLY A 114 16.64 18.21 1.88
N LYS A 115 17.79 18.20 2.54
CA LYS A 115 18.35 19.42 3.14
C LYS A 115 18.52 20.44 2.01
N GLY A 116 17.72 21.51 1.99
CA GLY A 116 17.94 22.68 1.14
C GLY A 116 16.73 23.11 0.33
N ASP A 117 16.18 24.27 0.70
CA ASP A 117 15.33 25.18 -0.09
C ASP A 117 14.29 24.57 -1.03
N THR A 118 13.09 24.35 -0.48
CA THR A 118 11.87 24.35 -1.29
C THR A 118 11.58 25.78 -1.77
N LYS A 119 12.28 26.24 -2.82
CA LYS A 119 11.70 27.27 -3.68
C LYS A 119 10.46 26.66 -4.29
N ARG A 120 9.29 27.07 -3.76
CA ARG A 120 7.98 26.82 -4.35
C ARG A 120 8.11 27.05 -5.86
N LEU A 121 7.90 26.00 -6.66
CA LEU A 121 7.68 26.15 -8.09
C LEU A 121 6.39 26.96 -8.23
N GLN A 122 6.53 28.28 -8.35
CA GLN A 122 5.45 29.13 -8.80
C GLN A 122 5.22 28.82 -10.27
N ARG A 123 3.97 28.47 -10.57
CA ARG A 123 3.44 28.40 -11.93
C ARG A 123 3.50 29.78 -12.58
#